data_AF-A0A1D3DZQ3-F1
#
_entry.id   AF-A0A1D3DZQ3-F1
#
_cell.length_a   1.000
_cell.length_b   1.000
_cell.length_c   1.000
_cell.angle_alpha   90.00
_cell.angle_beta   90.00
_cell.angle_gamma   90.00
#
_symmetry.space_group_name_H-M   'P 1'
#
loop_
_entity.id
_entity.type
_entity.pdbx_description
1 polymer ?
#
loop_
_entity_poly.entity_id
_entity_poly.type
_entity_poly.pdbx_seq_one_letter_code
_entity_poly.pdbx_strand_id
1 'polypeptide(L)'
;MFLCLAVTLIHLVLVFFHVAPANPVSRKYGKQIDAWVYPLFEQNWRLFAPNPDSVNRQILARTAHAGSGGAMRVGPWFDLTAVDEAGIKHQAFPSHTAQNLLRRAWTSYVETHGEGDTARSERAVMMRDYLSNIAADRVAQHYDDDAFDFIQLRVVTLPVPESGADSAPKPVENRLLPWWKVTPHGK
;
A
#
# COMPACT_ATOMS: atom_id res chain seq x y z
N MET A 1 -1.97 -28.99 -24.02
CA MET A 1 -1.94 -29.99 -22.92
C MET A 1 -0.53 -30.15 -22.34
N PHE A 2 0.50 -30.50 -23.13
CA PHE A 2 1.88 -30.65 -22.64
C PHE A 2 2.48 -29.39 -21.98
N LEU A 3 2.24 -28.21 -22.55
CA LEU A 3 2.70 -26.95 -21.97
C LEU A 3 2.11 -26.72 -20.56
N CYS A 4 0.79 -26.90 -20.42
CA CYS A 4 0.13 -26.77 -19.13
C CYS A 4 0.70 -27.75 -18.10
N LEU A 5 0.87 -29.02 -18.50
CA LEU A 5 1.46 -30.04 -17.63
C LEU A 5 2.88 -29.66 -17.17
N ALA A 6 3.72 -29.18 -18.10
CA ALA A 6 5.09 -28.76 -17.81
C ALA A 6 5.11 -27.56 -16.85
N VAL A 7 4.29 -26.54 -17.10
CA VAL A 7 4.17 -25.37 -16.22
C VAL A 7 3.68 -25.78 -14.83
N THR A 8 2.69 -26.66 -14.74
CA THR A 8 2.20 -27.20 -13.46
C THR A 8 3.30 -27.94 -12.71
N LEU A 9 4.06 -28.80 -13.37
CA LEU A 9 5.18 -29.52 -12.75
C LEU A 9 6.26 -28.56 -12.24
N ILE A 10 6.66 -27.58 -13.05
CA ILE A 10 7.62 -26.54 -12.65
C ILE A 10 7.11 -25.77 -11.43
N HIS A 11 5.83 -25.36 -11.46
CA HIS A 11 5.21 -24.65 -10.35
C HIS A 11 5.23 -25.47 -9.05
N LEU A 12 4.84 -26.74 -9.11
CA LEU A 12 4.86 -27.63 -7.93
C LEU A 12 6.27 -27.80 -7.37
N VAL A 13 7.29 -27.95 -8.23
CA VAL A 13 8.69 -28.08 -7.79
C VAL A 13 9.17 -26.79 -7.11
N LEU A 14 8.88 -25.62 -7.69
CA LEU A 14 9.30 -24.33 -7.12
C LEU A 14 8.59 -24.04 -5.79
N VAL A 15 7.29 -24.30 -5.71
CA VAL A 15 6.52 -24.18 -4.46
C VAL A 15 7.04 -25.13 -3.40
N PHE A 16 7.34 -26.40 -3.76
CA PHE A 16 7.95 -27.36 -2.84
C PHE A 16 9.24 -26.81 -2.24
N PHE A 17 10.17 -26.31 -3.07
CA PHE A 17 11.44 -25.78 -2.57
C PHE A 17 11.28 -24.48 -1.77
N HIS A 18 10.21 -23.72 -1.99
CA HIS A 18 9.89 -22.53 -1.21
C HIS A 18 9.40 -22.86 0.21
N VAL A 19 8.58 -23.90 0.37
CA VAL A 19 8.06 -24.30 1.71
C VAL A 19 8.90 -25.36 2.42
N ALA A 20 9.75 -26.09 1.69
CA ALA A 20 10.60 -27.12 2.28
C ALA A 20 11.66 -26.52 3.22
N PRO A 21 12.14 -27.29 4.21
CA PRO A 21 13.27 -26.90 5.04
C PRO A 21 14.52 -26.52 4.21
N ALA A 22 15.38 -25.69 4.79
CA ALA A 22 16.57 -25.15 4.12
C ALA A 22 17.46 -26.27 3.54
N ASN A 23 17.62 -26.29 2.22
CA ASN A 23 18.36 -27.30 1.49
C ASN A 23 19.32 -26.63 0.47
N PRO A 24 20.28 -27.37 -0.10
CA PRO A 24 21.26 -26.78 -1.03
C PRO A 24 20.63 -26.12 -2.27
N VAL A 25 19.50 -26.65 -2.75
CA VAL A 25 18.79 -26.10 -3.93
C VAL A 25 18.13 -24.77 -3.57
N SER A 26 17.36 -24.72 -2.49
CA SER A 26 16.73 -23.47 -2.03
C SER A 26 17.76 -22.41 -1.61
N ARG A 27 18.92 -22.80 -1.07
CA ARG A 27 20.02 -21.85 -0.80
C ARG A 27 20.65 -21.29 -2.09
N LYS A 28 20.85 -22.12 -3.12
CA LYS A 28 21.50 -21.71 -4.37
C LYS A 28 20.57 -20.93 -5.29
N TYR A 29 19.29 -21.30 -5.34
CA TYR A 29 18.30 -20.75 -6.29
C TYR A 29 17.18 -19.96 -5.61
N GLY A 30 17.36 -19.55 -4.35
CA GLY A 30 16.33 -18.85 -3.56
C GLY A 30 15.74 -17.64 -4.28
N LYS A 31 16.59 -16.81 -4.90
CA LYS A 31 16.12 -15.64 -5.67
C LYS A 31 15.16 -16.01 -6.82
N GLN A 32 15.45 -17.08 -7.56
CA GLN A 32 14.63 -17.54 -8.67
C GLN A 32 13.33 -18.18 -8.19
N ILE A 33 13.40 -18.95 -7.10
CA ILE A 33 12.23 -19.53 -6.44
C ILE A 33 11.30 -18.42 -5.96
N ASP A 34 11.84 -17.43 -5.25
CA ASP A 34 11.11 -16.28 -4.71
C ASP A 34 10.49 -15.42 -5.83
N ALA A 35 11.23 -15.19 -6.92
CA ALA A 35 10.73 -14.44 -8.07
C ALA A 35 9.57 -15.14 -8.80
N TRP A 36 9.49 -16.48 -8.74
CA TRP A 36 8.35 -17.23 -9.30
C TRP A 36 7.16 -17.30 -8.34
N VAL A 37 7.44 -17.47 -7.04
CA VAL A 37 6.41 -17.70 -6.01
C VAL A 37 5.73 -16.41 -5.58
N TYR A 38 6.49 -15.39 -5.18
CA TYR A 38 5.92 -14.18 -4.57
C TYR A 38 5.01 -13.31 -5.45
N PRO A 39 5.06 -13.35 -6.79
CA PRO A 39 4.05 -12.68 -7.60
C PRO A 39 2.64 -13.26 -7.42
N LEU A 40 2.53 -14.57 -7.16
CA LEU A 40 1.25 -15.29 -7.13
C LEU A 40 0.85 -15.78 -5.73
N PHE A 41 1.83 -16.09 -4.89
CA PHE A 41 1.65 -16.69 -3.56
C PHE A 41 2.44 -15.90 -2.52
N GLU A 42 1.81 -14.87 -1.96
CA GLU A 42 2.33 -14.22 -0.77
C GLU A 42 1.86 -14.98 0.49
N GLN A 43 2.81 -15.32 1.37
CA GLN A 43 2.50 -15.95 2.65
C GLN A 43 2.01 -14.90 3.66
N ASN A 44 0.70 -14.59 3.63
CA ASN A 44 0.06 -13.73 4.61
C ASN A 44 -0.96 -14.49 5.45
N TRP A 45 -0.55 -14.97 6.62
CA TRP A 45 -1.39 -15.74 7.54
C TRP A 45 -2.36 -14.88 8.36
N ARG A 46 -2.37 -13.56 8.20
CA ARG A 46 -3.27 -12.67 8.96
C ARG A 46 -4.76 -12.93 8.69
N LEU A 47 -5.11 -13.56 7.57
CA LEU A 47 -6.49 -13.99 7.29
C LEU A 47 -6.98 -15.04 8.31
N PHE A 48 -6.06 -15.80 8.90
CA PHE A 48 -6.35 -16.81 9.91
C PHE A 48 -6.00 -16.34 11.33
N ALA A 49 -5.71 -15.05 11.51
CA ALA A 49 -5.62 -14.48 12.85
C ALA A 49 -6.98 -14.63 13.55
N PRO A 50 -7.02 -14.82 14.89
CA PRO A 50 -8.28 -14.90 15.63
C PRO A 50 -9.23 -13.72 15.35
N ASN A 51 -8.67 -12.54 15.07
CA ASN A 51 -9.37 -11.35 14.61
C ASN A 51 -8.83 -10.96 13.22
N PRO A 52 -9.47 -11.38 12.11
CA PRO A 52 -9.09 -10.93 10.77
C PRO A 52 -9.35 -9.43 10.59
N ASP A 53 -8.63 -8.79 9.67
CA ASP A 53 -8.83 -7.37 9.31
C ASP A 53 -10.26 -7.19 8.77
N SER A 54 -11.17 -6.69 9.62
CA SER A 54 -12.58 -6.44 9.29
C SER A 54 -12.84 -4.96 9.00
N VAL A 55 -11.86 -4.27 8.41
CA VAL A 55 -11.90 -2.83 8.18
C VAL A 55 -11.45 -2.44 6.76
N ASN A 56 -12.10 -1.43 6.22
CA ASN A 56 -11.69 -0.69 5.03
C ASN A 56 -10.92 0.57 5.45
N ARG A 57 -9.89 0.93 4.70
CA ARG A 57 -9.04 2.11 4.99
C ARG A 57 -9.07 3.04 3.81
N GLN A 58 -9.68 4.21 4.00
CA GLN A 58 -9.65 5.31 3.04
C GLN A 58 -8.47 6.21 3.35
N ILE A 59 -7.60 6.44 2.37
CA ILE A 59 -6.39 7.26 2.51
C ILE A 59 -6.58 8.49 1.61
N LEU A 60 -6.70 9.63 2.26
CA LEU A 60 -6.85 10.94 1.65
C LEU A 60 -5.52 11.66 1.69
N ALA A 61 -5.21 12.42 0.64
CA ALA A 61 -4.05 13.29 0.55
C ALA A 61 -4.47 14.74 0.31
N ARG A 62 -3.71 15.70 0.83
CA ARG A 62 -3.82 17.10 0.42
C ARG A 62 -2.45 17.74 0.35
N THR A 63 -2.33 18.75 -0.48
CA THR A 63 -1.07 19.46 -0.71
C THR A 63 -1.05 20.80 0.01
N ALA A 64 0.15 21.33 0.20
CA ALA A 64 0.33 22.73 0.52
C ALA A 64 1.52 23.33 -0.20
N HIS A 65 1.42 24.63 -0.46
CA HIS A 65 2.45 25.44 -1.11
C HIS A 65 2.86 26.57 -0.18
N ALA A 66 4.16 26.83 -0.08
CA ALA A 66 4.67 27.99 0.64
C ALA A 66 4.49 29.25 -0.23
N GLY A 67 3.55 30.12 0.14
CA GLY A 67 3.37 31.40 -0.54
C GLY A 67 4.53 32.36 -0.28
N SER A 68 4.67 33.39 -1.13
CA SER A 68 5.74 34.40 -1.06
C SER A 68 5.81 35.19 0.26
N GLY A 69 4.75 35.18 1.06
CA GLY A 69 4.67 35.81 2.39
C GLY A 69 4.77 34.85 3.59
N GLY A 70 5.19 33.59 3.39
CA GLY A 70 5.29 32.58 4.45
C GLY A 70 3.96 31.92 4.84
N ALA A 71 2.83 32.38 4.29
CA ALA A 71 1.53 31.73 4.47
C ALA A 71 1.47 30.44 3.62
N MET A 72 1.10 29.32 4.25
CA MET A 72 0.81 28.08 3.53
C MET A 72 -0.56 28.12 2.88
N ARG A 73 -0.60 27.91 1.55
CA ARG A 73 -1.85 27.68 0.83
C ARG A 73 -2.12 26.18 0.80
N VAL A 74 -3.15 25.75 1.52
CA VAL A 74 -3.53 24.33 1.63
C VAL A 74 -4.60 23.99 0.58
N GLY A 75 -4.38 22.92 -0.17
CA GLY A 75 -5.33 22.39 -1.16
C GLY A 75 -6.44 21.53 -0.55
N PRO A 76 -7.42 21.12 -1.38
CA PRO A 76 -8.49 20.21 -0.96
C PRO A 76 -7.96 18.79 -0.70
N TRP A 77 -8.79 17.97 -0.05
CA TRP A 77 -8.52 16.54 0.09
C TRP A 77 -8.79 15.81 -1.22
N PHE A 78 -7.87 14.94 -1.62
CA PHE A 78 -7.93 14.03 -2.75
C PHE A 78 -7.94 12.58 -2.25
N ASP A 79 -8.79 11.74 -2.80
CA ASP A 79 -8.94 10.34 -2.35
C ASP A 79 -8.01 9.40 -3.13
N LEU A 80 -6.90 9.01 -2.51
CA LEU A 80 -5.94 8.09 -3.11
C LEU A 80 -6.49 6.66 -3.21
N THR A 81 -7.38 6.28 -2.31
CA THR A 81 -8.02 4.96 -2.31
C THR A 81 -9.00 4.83 -3.46
N ALA A 82 -9.76 5.90 -3.76
CA ALA A 82 -10.69 5.90 -4.90
C ALA A 82 -9.98 5.67 -6.25
N VAL A 83 -8.75 6.16 -6.41
CA VAL A 83 -7.92 5.90 -7.61
C VAL A 83 -7.61 4.40 -7.75
N ASP A 84 -7.19 3.76 -6.65
CA ASP A 84 -6.90 2.32 -6.64
C ASP A 84 -8.18 1.49 -6.87
N GLU A 85 -9.28 1.84 -6.23
CA GLU A 85 -10.57 1.18 -6.42
C GLU A 85 -11.06 1.26 -7.87
N ALA A 86 -10.90 2.40 -8.54
CA ALA A 86 -11.23 2.55 -9.95
C ALA A 86 -10.36 1.67 -10.86
N GLY A 87 -9.11 1.40 -10.46
CA GLY A 87 -8.20 0.47 -11.14
C GLY A 87 -8.46 -1.02 -10.85
N ILE A 88 -9.39 -1.32 -9.94
CA ILE A 88 -9.80 -2.67 -9.56
C ILE A 88 -11.22 -3.01 -10.05
N LYS A 89 -12.13 -2.04 -9.94
CA LYS A 89 -13.56 -2.24 -10.18
C LYS A 89 -13.82 -2.57 -11.64
N HIS A 90 -14.50 -3.70 -11.87
CA HIS A 90 -14.82 -4.23 -13.19
C HIS A 90 -13.61 -4.70 -14.03
N GLN A 91 -12.41 -4.81 -13.47
CA GLN A 91 -11.29 -5.52 -14.10
C GLN A 91 -11.25 -6.99 -13.68
N ALA A 92 -11.17 -7.91 -14.65
CA ALA A 92 -11.00 -9.35 -14.39
C ALA A 92 -9.61 -9.70 -13.84
N PHE A 93 -8.59 -8.94 -14.24
CA PHE A 93 -7.21 -9.10 -13.83
C PHE A 93 -6.63 -7.73 -13.42
N PRO A 94 -7.06 -7.17 -12.29
CA PRO A 94 -6.59 -5.86 -11.86
C PRO A 94 -5.09 -5.89 -11.55
N SER A 95 -4.38 -4.77 -11.74
CA SER A 95 -2.94 -4.74 -11.48
C SER A 95 -2.64 -4.92 -9.98
N HIS A 96 -1.53 -5.59 -9.65
CA HIS A 96 -1.08 -5.68 -8.25
C HIS A 96 -0.77 -4.30 -7.66
N THR A 97 -0.37 -3.33 -8.50
CA THR A 97 -0.14 -1.95 -8.10
C THR A 97 -1.42 -1.31 -7.55
N ALA A 98 -2.52 -1.37 -8.31
CA ALA A 98 -3.82 -0.85 -7.86
C ALA A 98 -4.31 -1.58 -6.60
N GLN A 99 -4.12 -2.90 -6.52
CA GLN A 99 -4.59 -3.69 -5.39
C GLN A 99 -3.78 -3.50 -4.09
N ASN A 100 -2.46 -3.28 -4.19
CA ASN A 100 -1.58 -3.50 -3.05
C ASN A 100 -0.64 -2.34 -2.72
N LEU A 101 -0.30 -1.46 -3.67
CA LEU A 101 0.78 -0.49 -3.47
C LEU A 101 0.51 0.41 -2.25
N LEU A 102 -0.61 1.12 -2.26
CA LEU A 102 -0.97 2.04 -1.19
C LEU A 102 -1.26 1.32 0.13
N ARG A 103 -1.98 0.20 0.06
CA ARG A 103 -2.32 -0.63 1.23
C ARG A 103 -1.08 -1.14 1.95
N ARG A 104 -0.08 -1.62 1.21
CA ARG A 104 1.18 -2.13 1.78
C ARG A 104 2.04 -1.01 2.33
N ALA A 105 2.14 0.11 1.61
CA ALA A 105 2.86 1.30 2.08
C ALA A 105 2.29 1.77 3.44
N TRP A 106 0.97 1.85 3.56
CA TRP A 106 0.31 2.18 4.83
C TRP A 106 0.59 1.15 5.93
N THR A 107 0.47 -0.15 5.62
CA THR A 107 0.72 -1.23 6.60
C THR A 107 2.14 -1.16 7.14
N SER A 108 3.14 -1.01 6.27
CA SER A 108 4.53 -0.90 6.67
C SER A 108 4.83 0.41 7.43
N TYR A 109 4.13 1.50 7.11
CA TYR A 109 4.21 2.75 7.87
C TYR A 109 3.75 2.55 9.31
N VAL A 110 2.57 1.96 9.52
CA VAL A 110 2.01 1.69 10.85
C VAL A 110 2.91 0.76 11.66
N GLU A 111 3.45 -0.30 11.04
CA GLU A 111 4.38 -1.23 11.69
C GLU A 111 5.67 -0.56 12.20
N THR A 112 6.09 0.54 11.57
CA THR A 112 7.33 1.25 11.93
C THR A 112 7.11 2.47 12.83
N HIS A 113 5.92 3.08 12.82
CA HIS A 113 5.62 4.32 13.54
C HIS A 113 4.68 4.13 14.75
N GLY A 114 3.98 2.99 14.85
CA GLY A 114 3.00 2.76 15.91
C GLY A 114 1.90 3.81 15.89
N GLU A 115 1.54 4.38 17.03
CA GLU A 115 0.57 5.48 17.16
C GLU A 115 1.22 6.88 17.11
N GLY A 116 2.53 6.98 17.32
CA GLY A 116 3.19 8.27 17.57
C GLY A 116 3.67 9.03 16.33
N ASP A 117 3.45 8.50 15.12
CA ASP A 117 3.84 9.09 13.81
C ASP A 117 5.30 9.57 13.71
N THR A 118 6.15 9.11 14.62
CA THR A 118 7.53 9.57 14.76
C THR A 118 8.46 8.48 14.26
N ALA A 119 9.31 8.81 13.29
CA ALA A 119 10.31 7.88 12.78
C ALA A 119 11.44 7.69 13.81
N ARG A 120 11.54 6.49 14.39
CA ARG A 120 12.56 6.14 15.41
C ARG A 120 13.70 5.27 14.88
N SER A 121 13.72 4.97 13.59
CA SER A 121 14.76 4.17 12.93
C SER A 121 14.91 4.57 11.47
N GLU A 122 16.04 4.23 10.84
CA GLU A 122 16.24 4.42 9.40
C GLU A 122 15.15 3.72 8.57
N ARG A 123 14.72 2.53 8.99
CA ARG A 123 13.60 1.81 8.36
C ARG A 123 12.30 2.60 8.44
N ALA A 124 12.02 3.25 9.58
CA ALA A 124 10.84 4.09 9.72
C ALA A 124 10.91 5.32 8.80
N VAL A 125 12.07 5.97 8.69
CA VAL A 125 12.28 7.08 7.73
C VAL A 125 12.02 6.62 6.31
N MET A 126 12.61 5.50 5.89
CA MET A 126 12.40 4.92 4.56
C MET A 126 10.93 4.64 4.28
N MET A 127 10.20 4.11 5.26
CA MET A 127 8.80 3.73 5.05
C MET A 127 7.84 4.93 5.06
N ARG A 128 8.18 6.00 5.80
CA ARG A 128 7.54 7.31 5.66
C ARG A 128 7.73 7.86 4.25
N ASP A 129 8.98 7.90 3.78
CA ASP A 129 9.32 8.46 2.47
C ASP A 129 8.66 7.67 1.34
N TYR A 130 8.62 6.34 1.46
CA TYR A 130 7.91 5.48 0.52
C TYR A 130 6.41 5.82 0.43
N LEU A 131 5.73 5.93 1.57
CA LEU A 131 4.30 6.29 1.61
C LEU A 131 4.07 7.71 1.07
N SER A 132 4.92 8.67 1.46
CA SER A 132 4.80 10.06 1.00
C SER A 132 5.02 10.21 -0.49
N ASN A 133 5.96 9.45 -1.06
CA ASN A 133 6.26 9.49 -2.50
C ASN A 133 5.11 8.90 -3.32
N ILE A 134 4.55 7.76 -2.90
CA ILE A 134 3.35 7.19 -3.57
C ILE A 134 2.20 8.21 -3.59
N ALA A 135 1.99 8.90 -2.47
CA ALA A 135 0.95 9.90 -2.38
C ALA A 135 1.25 11.13 -3.26
N ALA A 136 2.48 11.63 -3.24
CA ALA A 136 2.92 12.76 -4.05
C ALA A 136 2.79 12.44 -5.55
N ASP A 137 3.27 11.29 -6.00
CA ASP A 137 3.20 10.86 -7.41
C ASP A 137 1.75 10.81 -7.90
N ARG A 138 0.82 10.29 -7.09
CA ARG A 138 -0.60 10.20 -7.46
C ARG A 138 -1.29 11.55 -7.50
N VAL A 139 -0.96 12.43 -6.57
CA VAL A 139 -1.47 13.80 -6.56
C VAL A 139 -0.97 14.56 -7.78
N ALA A 140 0.32 14.45 -8.10
CA ALA A 140 0.92 15.07 -9.28
C ALA A 140 0.23 14.59 -10.57
N GLN A 141 0.00 13.28 -10.71
CA GLN A 141 -0.75 12.71 -11.84
C GLN A 141 -2.21 13.17 -11.93
N HIS A 142 -2.84 13.56 -10.82
CA HIS A 142 -4.24 13.99 -10.81
C HIS A 142 -4.41 15.49 -11.12
N TYR A 143 -3.47 16.32 -10.68
CA TYR A 143 -3.50 17.78 -10.85
C TYR A 143 -2.53 18.28 -11.92
N ASP A 144 -2.23 17.46 -12.93
CA ASP A 144 -1.34 17.80 -14.06
C ASP A 144 0.01 18.44 -13.63
N ASP A 145 0.66 17.84 -12.63
CA ASP A 145 1.96 18.26 -12.07
C ASP A 145 1.98 19.66 -11.42
N ASP A 146 0.85 20.13 -10.89
CA ASP A 146 0.81 21.33 -10.04
C ASP A 146 1.86 21.23 -8.91
N ALA A 147 2.79 22.18 -8.86
CA ALA A 147 4.00 22.06 -8.04
C ALA A 147 3.74 22.36 -6.56
N PHE A 148 3.65 21.34 -5.69
CA PHE A 148 3.49 21.48 -4.24
C PHE A 148 4.77 21.18 -3.43
N ASP A 149 4.88 21.79 -2.25
CA ASP A 149 6.04 21.66 -1.37
C ASP A 149 5.83 20.60 -0.28
N PHE A 150 4.57 20.41 0.14
CA PHE A 150 4.21 19.55 1.25
C PHE A 150 2.99 18.70 0.92
N ILE A 151 2.96 17.51 1.51
CA ILE A 151 1.81 16.62 1.49
C ILE A 151 1.40 16.27 2.92
N GLN A 152 0.10 16.14 3.13
CA GLN A 152 -0.48 15.60 4.35
C GLN A 152 -1.43 14.48 4.00
N LEU A 153 -1.36 13.40 4.77
CA LEU A 153 -2.28 12.28 4.65
C LEU A 153 -3.27 12.24 5.81
N ARG A 154 -4.47 11.75 5.51
CA ARG A 154 -5.50 11.41 6.47
C ARG A 154 -5.99 10.00 6.17
N VAL A 155 -5.97 9.13 7.16
CA VAL A 155 -6.43 7.75 7.05
C VAL A 155 -7.70 7.59 7.87
N VAL A 156 -8.79 7.22 7.20
CA VAL A 156 -10.08 6.95 7.81
C VAL A 156 -10.32 5.45 7.76
N THR A 157 -10.36 4.82 8.93
CA THR A 157 -10.62 3.38 9.06
C THR A 157 -12.11 3.18 9.31
N LEU A 158 -12.77 2.46 8.41
CA LEU A 158 -14.19 2.15 8.43
C LEU A 158 -14.37 0.64 8.69
N PRO A 159 -15.33 0.21 9.52
CA PRO A 159 -15.67 -1.20 9.60
C PRO A 159 -16.20 -1.70 8.25
N VAL A 160 -15.89 -2.94 7.90
CA VAL A 160 -16.55 -3.61 6.78
C VAL A 160 -18.04 -3.73 7.12
N PRO A 161 -18.95 -3.25 6.25
CA PRO A 161 -20.37 -3.28 6.54
C PRO A 161 -20.86 -4.72 6.66
N GLU A 162 -21.71 -4.97 7.66
CA GLU A 162 -22.44 -6.23 7.74
C GLU A 162 -23.38 -6.38 6.54
N SER A 163 -23.58 -7.61 6.09
CA SER A 163 -24.50 -7.90 4.98
C SER A 163 -25.92 -7.44 5.35
N GLY A 164 -26.47 -6.49 4.60
CA GLY A 164 -27.81 -5.93 4.85
C GLY A 164 -27.85 -4.72 5.78
N ALA A 165 -26.72 -4.10 6.11
CA ALA A 165 -26.70 -2.87 6.87
C ALA A 165 -27.27 -1.68 6.05
N ASP A 166 -28.31 -1.02 6.56
CA ASP A 166 -28.98 0.11 5.91
C ASP A 166 -28.30 1.47 6.17
N SER A 167 -27.30 1.50 7.05
CA SER A 167 -26.62 2.74 7.45
C SER A 167 -25.15 2.74 7.06
N ALA A 168 -24.65 3.92 6.70
CA ALA A 168 -23.24 4.09 6.37
C ALA A 168 -22.35 3.77 7.60
N PRO A 169 -21.25 3.03 7.43
CA PRO A 169 -20.35 2.68 8.52
C PRO A 169 -19.73 3.95 9.13
N LYS A 170 -19.67 4.00 10.47
CA LYS A 170 -18.99 5.09 11.19
C LYS A 170 -17.48 4.79 11.29
N PRO A 171 -16.59 5.77 11.08
CA PRO A 171 -15.16 5.57 11.25
C PRO A 171 -14.81 5.10 12.67
N VAL A 172 -14.04 4.02 12.76
CA VAL A 172 -13.46 3.53 14.02
C VAL A 172 -12.14 4.23 14.35
N GLU A 173 -11.46 4.75 13.33
CA GLU A 173 -10.23 5.54 13.48
C GLU A 173 -10.21 6.65 12.42
N ASN A 174 -9.67 7.81 12.81
CA ASN A 174 -9.44 8.93 11.90
C ASN A 174 -8.09 9.56 12.21
N ARG A 175 -7.06 9.08 11.52
CA ARG A 175 -5.67 9.42 11.79
C ARG A 175 -5.18 10.47 10.81
N LEU A 176 -4.76 11.63 11.35
CA LEU A 176 -4.19 12.71 10.57
C LEU A 176 -2.67 12.69 10.75
N LEU A 177 -1.93 12.44 9.67
CA LEU A 177 -0.48 12.37 9.70
C LEU A 177 0.15 13.78 9.71
N PRO A 178 1.39 13.93 10.19
CA PRO A 178 2.10 15.19 10.10
C PRO A 178 2.36 15.59 8.64
N TRP A 179 2.60 16.88 8.42
CA TRP A 179 3.04 17.38 7.12
C TRP A 179 4.43 16.87 6.78
N TRP A 180 4.60 16.39 5.56
CA TRP A 180 5.89 15.98 5.03
C TRP A 180 6.28 16.84 3.84
N LYS A 181 7.54 17.26 3.83
CA LYS A 181 8.12 17.92 2.67
C LYS A 181 8.39 16.86 1.59
N VAL A 182 7.94 17.13 0.38
CA VAL A 182 8.05 16.20 -0.75
C VAL A 182 8.51 16.96 -1.99
N THR A 183 9.09 16.24 -2.94
CA THR A 183 9.33 16.71 -4.30
C THR A 183 8.38 15.97 -5.22
N PRO A 184 7.62 16.66 -6.11
CA PRO A 184 6.60 16.01 -6.95
C PRO A 184 7.06 14.85 -7.86
N HIS A 185 8.35 14.50 -7.90
CA HIS A 185 8.89 13.41 -8.74
C HIS A 185 9.99 12.57 -8.04
N GLY A 186 9.95 12.44 -6.71
CA GLY A 186 11.04 11.80 -5.97
C GLY A 186 12.35 12.58 -6.06
N LYS A 187 13.44 12.01 -5.58
CA LYS A 187 14.80 12.53 -5.73
C LYS A 187 15.59 11.65 -6.70
#